data_AF-A0A3B8J9V4-F1
#
_entry.id   AF-A0A3B8J9V4-F1
#
_cell.length_a   1.000
_cell.length_b   1.000
_cell.length_c   1.000
_cell.angle_alpha   90.00
_cell.angle_beta   90.00
_cell.angle_gamma   90.00
#
_symmetry.space_group_name_H-M   'P 1'
#
loop_
_entity.id
_entity.type
_entity.pdbx_description
1 polymer ?
#
loop_
_entity_poly.entity_id
_entity_poly.type
_entity_poly.pdbx_seq_one_letter_code
_entity_poly.pdbx_strand_id
1 'polypeptide(L)'
;MARPKKGQPQETDSPIKKLRLAAGLSQADLVRLTGLSIATISRWERGEGGEPTMTVYQMKAFCQAVNKTLEELPNSLKPPSKSEDDEAK
;
A
#
# COMPACT_ATOMS: atom_id res chain seq x y z
N MET A 1 1.48 -23.28 -4.20
CA MET A 1 2.08 -22.00 -3.77
C MET A 1 1.58 -21.70 -2.36
N ALA A 2 2.47 -21.67 -1.37
CA ALA A 2 2.09 -21.51 0.03
C ALA A 2 1.60 -20.07 0.30
N ARG A 3 0.37 -19.95 0.81
CA ARG A 3 -0.23 -18.69 1.23
C ARG A 3 0.57 -18.16 2.43
N PRO A 4 1.20 -16.97 2.37
CA PRO A 4 2.02 -16.49 3.49
C PRO A 4 1.14 -16.28 4.73
N LYS A 5 1.67 -16.70 5.89
CA LYS A 5 1.00 -16.67 7.19
C LYS A 5 0.71 -15.23 7.63
N LYS A 6 -0.48 -15.00 8.19
CA LYS A 6 -0.89 -13.74 8.86
C LYS A 6 0.22 -13.28 9.80
N GLY A 7 0.75 -12.07 9.59
CA GLY A 7 1.61 -11.38 10.55
C GLY A 7 3.12 -11.47 10.36
N GLN A 8 3.65 -12.08 9.29
CA GLN A 8 5.08 -11.90 8.97
C GLN A 8 5.32 -10.56 8.25
N PRO A 9 6.32 -9.76 8.67
CA PRO A 9 6.85 -8.69 7.84
C PRO A 9 7.45 -9.34 6.61
N GLN A 10 6.64 -9.46 5.56
CA GLN A 10 7.12 -9.81 4.25
C GLN A 10 7.89 -8.56 3.78
N GLU A 11 9.20 -8.68 3.57
CA GLU A 11 10.05 -7.65 2.96
C GLU A 11 9.42 -7.26 1.61
N THR A 12 8.59 -6.22 1.62
CA THR A 12 7.87 -5.75 0.44
C THR A 12 8.18 -4.29 0.29
N ASP A 13 8.67 -3.89 -0.88
CA ASP A 13 9.03 -2.49 -1.13
C ASP A 13 7.82 -1.54 -1.19
N SER A 14 6.57 -2.07 -1.21
CA SER A 14 5.36 -1.24 -1.25
C SER A 14 5.03 -0.56 0.08
N PRO A 15 4.99 0.79 0.12
CA PRO A 15 4.59 1.54 1.30
C PRO A 15 3.17 1.20 1.77
N ILE A 16 2.22 1.06 0.85
CA ILE A 16 0.83 0.70 1.18
C ILE A 16 0.78 -0.67 1.85
N LYS A 17 1.50 -1.66 1.30
CA LYS A 17 1.53 -3.00 1.88
C LYS A 17 2.16 -2.99 3.28
N LYS A 18 3.25 -2.23 3.48
CA LYS A 18 3.90 -2.06 4.80
C LYS A 18 2.93 -1.46 5.81
N LEU A 19 2.25 -0.36 5.47
CA LEU A 19 1.28 0.31 6.35
C LEU A 19 0.11 -0.61 6.70
N ARG A 20 -0.45 -1.30 5.71
CA ARG A 20 -1.55 -2.25 5.90
C ARG A 20 -1.15 -3.40 6.83
N LEU A 21 0.02 -3.99 6.62
CA LEU A 21 0.51 -5.09 7.45
C LEU A 21 0.86 -4.63 8.87
N ALA A 22 1.43 -3.42 9.03
CA ALA A 22 1.71 -2.83 10.34
C ALA A 22 0.41 -2.59 11.15
N ALA A 23 -0.69 -2.26 10.47
CA ALA A 23 -2.01 -2.14 11.08
C ALA A 23 -2.74 -3.50 11.25
N GLY A 24 -2.11 -4.63 10.90
CA GLY A 24 -2.71 -5.96 11.02
C GLY A 24 -3.84 -6.25 10.04
N LEU A 25 -3.99 -5.44 8.99
CA LEU A 25 -5.10 -5.52 8.04
C LEU A 25 -4.80 -6.48 6.87
N SER A 26 -5.82 -7.18 6.38
CA SER A 26 -5.77 -7.82 5.05
C SER A 26 -6.15 -6.84 3.94
N GLN A 27 -5.87 -7.18 2.67
CA GLN A 27 -6.35 -6.36 1.54
C GLN A 27 -7.89 -6.23 1.57
N ALA A 28 -8.61 -7.29 1.96
CA ALA A 28 -10.07 -7.26 2.07
C ALA A 28 -10.56 -6.35 3.21
N ASP A 29 -9.83 -6.27 4.33
CA ASP A 29 -10.15 -5.32 5.38
C ASP A 29 -9.96 -3.88 4.90
N LEU A 30 -8.87 -3.60 4.17
CA LEU A 30 -8.63 -2.28 3.61
C LEU A 30 -9.69 -1.90 2.57
N VAL A 31 -10.13 -2.83 1.71
CA VAL A 31 -11.27 -2.65 0.80
C VAL A 31 -12.52 -2.26 1.57
N ARG A 32 -12.87 -3.00 2.64
CA ARG A 32 -14.08 -2.73 3.43
C ARG A 32 -14.04 -1.35 4.09
N LEU A 33 -12.86 -0.92 4.55
CA LEU A 33 -12.70 0.35 5.25
C LEU A 33 -12.64 1.55 4.30
N THR A 34 -12.01 1.40 3.12
CA THR A 34 -11.80 2.50 2.17
C THR A 34 -12.86 2.56 1.07
N GLY A 35 -13.60 1.48 0.82
CA GLY A 35 -14.52 1.35 -0.31
C GLY A 35 -13.82 1.21 -1.68
N LEU A 36 -12.49 1.05 -1.69
CA LEU A 36 -11.72 0.79 -2.91
C LEU A 36 -11.90 -0.65 -3.39
N SER A 37 -11.67 -0.90 -4.68
CA SER A 37 -11.69 -2.26 -5.19
C SER A 37 -10.44 -3.04 -4.75
N ILE A 38 -10.60 -4.35 -4.56
CA ILE A 38 -9.45 -5.22 -4.24
C ILE A 38 -8.39 -5.22 -5.35
N ALA A 39 -8.83 -5.07 -6.60
CA ALA A 39 -7.94 -4.97 -7.76
C ALA A 39 -7.08 -3.69 -7.69
N THR A 40 -7.68 -2.56 -7.30
CA THR A 40 -6.98 -1.28 -7.11
C THR A 40 -5.90 -1.39 -6.03
N ILE A 41 -6.25 -1.94 -4.86
CA ILE A 41 -5.29 -2.12 -3.76
C ILE A 41 -4.17 -3.07 -4.18
N SER A 42 -4.50 -4.21 -4.81
CA SER A 42 -3.48 -5.14 -5.30
C SER A 42 -2.56 -4.49 -6.33
N ARG A 43 -3.11 -3.67 -7.23
CA ARG A 43 -2.36 -2.96 -8.26
C ARG A 43 -1.36 -1.97 -7.65
N TRP A 44 -1.81 -1.16 -6.69
CA TRP A 44 -0.93 -0.24 -5.96
C TRP A 44 0.15 -0.96 -5.14
N GLU A 45 -0.19 -2.08 -4.49
CA GLU A 45 0.78 -2.87 -3.74
C GLU A 45 1.86 -3.50 -4.63
N ARG A 46 1.57 -3.68 -5.93
CA ARG A 46 2.54 -4.15 -6.94
C ARG A 46 3.25 -3.01 -7.67
N GLY A 47 2.85 -1.76 -7.46
CA GLY A 47 3.39 -0.59 -8.18
C GLY A 47 2.91 -0.43 -9.61
N GLU A 48 1.89 -1.20 -9.98
CA GLU A 48 1.27 -1.11 -11.29
C GLU A 48 0.37 0.13 -11.33
N GLY A 49 0.36 0.88 -12.43
CA GLY A 49 -0.58 1.99 -12.62
C GLY A 49 -0.22 3.31 -11.95
N GLY A 50 1.03 3.50 -11.51
CA GLY A 50 1.54 4.80 -11.07
C GLY A 50 1.25 5.12 -9.61
N GLU A 51 1.10 6.42 -9.32
CA GLU A 51 0.82 6.88 -7.96
C GLU A 51 -0.61 6.54 -7.51
N PRO A 52 -0.79 6.06 -6.28
CA PRO A 52 -2.11 5.80 -5.72
C PRO A 52 -2.99 7.06 -5.67
N THR A 53 -4.04 7.09 -6.48
CA THR A 53 -5.02 8.17 -6.51
C THR A 53 -6.29 7.74 -5.79
N MET A 54 -6.71 8.52 -4.80
CA MET A 54 -7.93 8.26 -4.05
C MET A 54 -8.61 9.57 -3.68
N THR A 55 -9.93 9.54 -3.49
CA THR A 55 -10.68 10.74 -3.07
C THR A 55 -10.31 11.14 -1.65
N VAL A 56 -10.61 12.39 -1.25
CA VAL A 56 -10.36 12.86 0.12
C VAL A 56 -11.04 11.97 1.17
N TYR A 57 -12.23 11.45 0.87
CA TYR A 57 -12.94 10.51 1.73
C TYR A 57 -12.14 9.20 1.90
N GLN A 58 -11.67 8.63 0.79
CA GLN A 58 -10.88 7.40 0.80
C GLN A 58 -9.53 7.60 1.49
N MET A 59 -8.88 8.76 1.32
CA MET A 59 -7.64 9.10 2.00
C MET A 59 -7.85 9.18 3.52
N LYS A 60 -8.92 9.85 3.97
CA LYS A 60 -9.27 9.89 5.40
C LYS A 60 -9.52 8.49 5.96
N ALA A 61 -10.29 7.68 5.23
CA ALA A 61 -10.57 6.30 5.62
C ALA A 61 -9.30 5.42 5.63
N PHE A 62 -8.38 5.64 4.68
CA PHE A 62 -7.09 4.96 4.63
C PHE A 62 -6.24 5.31 5.85
N CYS A 63 -6.06 6.60 6.17
CA CYS A 63 -5.34 7.06 7.35
C CYS A 63 -5.91 6.46 8.64
N GLN A 64 -7.24 6.45 8.79
CA GLN A 64 -7.92 5.83 9.93
C GLN A 64 -7.68 4.31 9.97
N ALA A 65 -7.72 3.63 8.83
CA ALA A 65 -7.50 2.19 8.75
C ALA A 65 -6.08 1.80 9.14
N VAL A 66 -5.06 2.54 8.68
CA VAL A 66 -3.66 2.26 8.99
C VAL A 66 -3.20 2.85 10.33
N ASN A 67 -4.11 3.53 11.05
CA ASN A 67 -3.85 4.22 12.30
C ASN A 67 -2.66 5.18 12.23
N LYS A 68 -2.59 5.96 11.14
CA LYS A 68 -1.59 7.02 10.94
C LYS A 68 -2.25 8.31 10.46
N THR A 69 -1.64 9.44 10.76
CA THR A 69 -2.04 10.72 10.18
C THR A 69 -1.42 10.90 8.79
N LEU A 70 -1.93 11.86 8.01
CA LEU A 70 -1.38 12.19 6.69
C LEU A 70 0.09 12.61 6.77
N GLU A 71 0.51 13.24 7.86
CA GLU A 71 1.88 13.73 8.09
C GLU A 71 2.88 12.59 8.36
N GLU A 72 2.39 11.46 8.87
CA GLU A 72 3.21 10.27 9.16
C GLU A 72 3.31 9.31 7.96
N LEU A 73 2.59 9.61 6.88
CA LEU A 73 2.67 8.86 5.63
C LEU A 73 3.94 9.26 4.86
N PRO A 74 4.55 8.32 4.12
CA PRO A 74 5.64 8.67 3.23
C PRO A 74 5.14 9.58 2.11
N ASN A 75 6.02 10.46 1.62
CA ASN A 75 5.72 11.38 0.51
C ASN A 75 5.30 10.65 -0.78
N SER A 76 5.67 9.38 -0.96
CA SER A 76 5.18 8.52 -2.03
C SER A 76 4.66 7.19 -1.49
N LEU A 77 3.47 6.80 -1.95
CA LEU A 77 2.84 5.51 -1.66
C LEU A 77 3.10 4.46 -2.75
N LYS A 78 3.81 4.83 -3.81
CA LYS A 78 4.24 3.93 -4.88
C LYS A 78 5.47 3.14 -4.39
N PRO A 79 5.57 1.82 -4.63
CA PRO A 79 6.82 1.10 -4.40
C PRO A 79 7.94 1.69 -5.27
N PRO A 80 9.18 1.78 -4.75
CA PRO A 80 10.34 2.12 -5.57
C PRO A 80 10.46 1.08 -6.68
N SER A 81 10.46 1.54 -7.94
CA SER A 81 10.84 0.70 -9.07
C SER A 81 12.28 0.24 -8.84
N LYS A 82 12.54 -1.07 -8.93
CA LYS A 82 13.90 -1.64 -8.88
C LYS A 82 14.75 -1.28 -10.12
N SER A 83 14.69 -0.03 -10.58
CA SER A 83 15.27 0.39 -11.86
C SER A 83 15.42 1.90 -11.91
N GLU A 84 16.33 2.46 -11.10
CA GLU A 84 16.95 3.78 -11.31
C GLU A 84 18.45 3.74 -10.91
N ASP A 85 19.15 2.65 -11.25
CA ASP A 85 20.62 2.51 -11.12
C ASP A 85 21.23 1.79 -12.35
N ASP A 86 20.79 2.08 -13.59
CA ASP A 86 21.40 1.48 -14.79
C ASP A 86 21.47 2.41 -16.02
N GLU A 87 21.41 3.74 -15.86
CA GLU A 87 21.68 4.66 -16.98
C GLU A 87 22.62 5.80 -16.58
N ALA A 88 23.83 5.41 -16.20
CA ALA A 88 25.02 6.23 -16.37
C ALA A 88 26.01 5.44 -17.25
N LYS A 89 25.88 5.59 -18.56
CA LYS A 89 26.97 5.31 -19.48
C LYS A 89 27.06 6.38 -20.56
#